data_AF-A0A5D4UDN8-F1
#
_entry.id   AF-A0A5D4UDN8-F1
#
_cell.length_a   1.000
_cell.length_b   1.000
_cell.length_c   1.000
_cell.angle_alpha   90.00
_cell.angle_beta   90.00
_cell.angle_gamma   90.00
#
_symmetry.space_group_name_H-M   'P 1'
#
loop_
_entity.id
_entity.type
_entity.pdbx_description
1 polymer ?
#
loop_
_entity_poly.entity_id
_entity_poly.type
_entity_poly.pdbx_seq_one_letter_code
_entity_poly.pdbx_strand_id
1 'polypeptide(L)' 'MLYFIAILLITGGSIFLALRKKRAFFLTIPFLSLFIYFIFQIAMVPIPFFETVKFIFSLK' A
#
# COMPACT_ATOMS: atom_id res chain seq x y z
N MET A 1 -16.02 -1.70 -4.15
CA MET A 1 -16.71 -1.49 -2.86
C MET A 1 -16.02 -2.22 -1.71
N LEU A 2 -15.78 -3.53 -1.80
CA LEU A 2 -15.18 -4.34 -0.72
C LEU A 2 -13.82 -3.81 -0.23
N TYR A 3 -12.89 -3.53 -1.13
CA TYR A 3 -11.56 -3.00 -0.79
C TYR A 3 -11.62 -1.64 -0.07
N PHE A 4 -12.55 -0.78 -0.48
CA PHE A 4 -12.75 0.53 0.14
C PHE A 4 -13.24 0.37 1.59
N ILE A 5 -14.20 -0.53 1.82
CA ILE A 5 -14.71 -0.84 3.17
C ILE A 5 -13.60 -1.44 4.05
N ALA A 6 -12.77 -2.33 3.50
CA ALA A 6 -11.65 -2.92 4.24
C ALA A 6 -10.63 -1.88 4.68
N ILE A 7 -10.25 -0.94 3.80
CA ILE A 7 -9.34 0.16 4.14
C ILE A 7 -9.95 1.09 5.20
N LEU A 8 -11.25 1.37 5.13
CA LEU A 8 -11.96 2.16 6.13
C LEU A 8 -11.94 1.50 7.51
N LEU A 9 -12.18 0.20 7.59
CA LEU A 9 -12.14 -0.56 8.85
C LEU A 9 -10.72 -0.60 9.43
N ILE A 10 -9.71 -0.83 8.60
CA ILE A 10 -8.29 -0.83 9.01
C ILE A 10 -7.91 0.55 9.55
N THR A 11 -8.29 1.62 8.85
CA THR A 11 -7.98 3.00 9.24
C THR A 11 -8.71 3.39 10.52
N GLY A 12 -10.01 3.10 10.62
CA GLY A 12 -10.81 3.38 11.82
C GLY A 12 -10.30 2.61 13.05
N GLY A 13 -9.99 1.32 12.89
CA GLY A 13 -9.42 0.49 13.95
C GLY A 13 -8.03 0.96 14.38
N SER A 14 -7.19 1.36 13.42
CA SER A 14 -5.88 1.95 13.67
C SER A 14 -5.97 3.25 14.48
N ILE A 15 -6.86 4.17 14.10
CA ILE A 15 -7.08 5.43 14.82
C ILE A 15 -7.58 5.15 16.24
N PHE A 16 -8.56 4.24 16.39
CA PHE A 16 -9.07 3.87 17.71
C PHE A 16 -7.96 3.29 18.61
N LEU A 17 -7.11 2.41 18.08
CA LEU A 17 -5.98 1.85 18.82
C LEU A 17 -4.90 2.89 19.12
N ALA A 18 -4.62 3.80 18.18
CA ALA A 18 -3.66 4.88 18.35
C ALA A 18 -4.06 5.81 19.49
N LEU A 19 -5.34 6.18 19.55
CA LEU A 19 -5.92 7.00 20.61
C LEU A 19 -5.95 6.26 21.95
N ARG A 20 -6.42 5.00 21.97
CA ARG A 20 -6.51 4.20 23.20
C ARG A 20 -5.15 3.90 23.83
N LYS A 21 -4.13 3.60 23.01
CA LYS A 21 -2.79 3.25 23.49
C LYS A 21 -1.84 4.46 23.54
N LYS A 22 -2.30 5.67 23.16
CA LYS A 22 -1.50 6.91 23.01
C LYS A 22 -0.20 6.70 22.22
N ARG A 23 -0.20 5.75 21.29
CA ARG A 23 0.97 5.42 20.47
C ARG A 23 0.62 5.70 19.02
N ALA A 24 1.17 6.80 18.50
CA ALA A 24 1.02 7.17 17.08
C ALA A 24 1.53 6.08 16.13
N PHE A 25 2.38 5.16 16.60
CA PHE A 25 2.83 4.01 15.83
C PHE A 25 1.68 3.18 15.23
N PHE A 26 0.52 3.09 15.88
CA PHE A 26 -0.63 2.37 15.29
C PHE A 26 -1.11 3.00 13.98
N LEU A 27 -0.94 4.32 13.80
CA LEU A 27 -1.26 5.01 12.54
C LEU A 27 -0.35 4.58 11.38
N THR A 28 0.77 3.90 11.62
CA THR A 28 1.60 3.34 10.54
C THR A 28 0.93 2.16 9.85
N ILE A 29 0.00 1.46 10.52
CA ILE A 29 -0.72 0.29 10.00
C ILE A 29 -1.47 0.60 8.69
N PRO A 30 -2.29 1.68 8.58
CA PRO A 30 -2.96 2.02 7.33
C PRO A 30 -1.97 2.39 6.22
N PHE A 31 -0.87 3.10 6.54
CA PHE A 31 0.18 3.40 5.55
C PHE A 31 0.91 2.13 5.08
N LEU A 32 1.24 1.23 5.98
CA LEU A 32 1.90 -0.04 5.66
C LEU A 32 0.98 -0.94 4.83
N SER A 33 -0.32 -0.97 5.14
CA SER A 33 -1.31 -1.70 4.36
C SER A 33 -1.41 -1.19 2.92
N LEU A 34 -1.38 0.14 2.72
CA LEU A 34 -1.33 0.74 1.39
C LEU A 34 -0.03 0.40 0.66
N PHE A 35 1.10 0.46 1.35
CA PHE A 35 2.41 0.17 0.78
C PHE A 35 2.50 -1.27 0.28
N ILE A 36 2.03 -2.24 1.08
CA ILE A 36 1.95 -3.64 0.70
C ILE A 36 1.01 -3.82 -0.50
N TYR A 37 -0.16 -3.18 -0.50
CA TYR A 37 -1.09 -3.21 -1.63
C TYR A 37 -0.43 -2.73 -2.93
N PHE A 38 0.35 -1.65 -2.89
CA PHE A 38 1.09 -1.16 -4.06
C PHE A 38 2.17 -2.14 -4.53
N ILE A 39 2.94 -2.73 -3.60
CA ILE A 39 3.94 -3.75 -3.96
C ILE A 39 3.28 -4.92 -4.68
N PHE A 40 2.15 -5.42 -4.16
CA PHE A 40 1.40 -6.49 -4.81
C PHE A 40 0.89 -6.07 -6.18
N GLN A 41 0.34 -4.86 -6.32
CA GLN A 41 -0.08 -4.35 -7.64
C GLN A 41 1.09 -4.31 -8.62
N ILE A 42 2.24 -3.74 -8.23
CA ILE A 42 3.44 -3.63 -9.07
C ILE A 42 3.94 -5.03 -9.46
N ALA A 43 3.98 -5.96 -8.51
CA ALA A 43 4.39 -7.34 -8.75
C ALA A 43 3.42 -8.10 -9.67
N MET A 44 2.13 -7.76 -9.63
CA MET A 44 1.10 -8.33 -10.51
C MET A 44 1.08 -7.70 -11.91
N VAL A 45 1.80 -6.60 -12.16
CA VAL A 45 1.92 -6.03 -13.50
C VAL A 45 2.77 -7.00 -14.37
N PRO A 46 2.19 -7.61 -15.42
CA PRO A 46 2.86 -8.65 -16.20
C PRO A 46 3.88 -8.04 -17.17
N ILE A 47 5.11 -7.85 -16.70
CA ILE A 47 6.33 -7.70 -17.52
C ILE A 47 6.53 -6.35 -18.25
N PRO A 48 5.62 -5.36 -18.44
CA PRO A 48 5.96 -4.23 -19.28
C PRO A 48 6.76 -3.18 -18.50
N PHE A 49 6.86 -3.28 -17.15
CA PHE A 49 7.56 -2.27 -16.36
C PHE A 49 9.07 -2.30 -16.66
N PHE A 50 9.68 -3.48 -16.62
CA PHE A 50 11.09 -3.63 -16.98
C PHE A 50 11.33 -3.33 -18.46
N GLU A 51 10.41 -3.71 -19.35
CA GLU A 51 10.48 -3.35 -20.76
C GLU A 51 10.33 -1.83 -21.00
N THR A 52 9.48 -1.15 -20.22
CA THR A 52 9.31 0.31 -20.28
C THR A 52 10.54 1.03 -19.75
N VAL A 53 11.14 0.54 -18.67
CA VAL A 53 12.41 1.07 -18.16
C VAL A 53 13.52 0.85 -19.20
N LYS A 54 13.66 -0.34 -19.79
CA LYS A 54 14.63 -0.58 -20.88
C LYS A 54 14.39 0.32 -22.09
N PHE A 55 13.14 0.54 -22.49
CA PHE A 55 12.77 1.44 -23.58
C PHE A 55 13.13 2.90 -23.27
N ILE A 56 12.76 3.42 -22.09
CA ILE A 56 13.06 4.79 -21.67
C ILE A 56 14.57 5.03 -21.58
N PHE A 57 15.31 4.08 -21.01
CA PHE A 57 16.74 4.22 -20.80
C PHE A 57 17.59 3.69 -21.97
N SER A 58 16.97 3.21 -23.06
CA SER A 58 17.65 2.52 -24.18
C SER A 58 18.68 1.48 -23.71
N LEU A 59 18.35 0.75 -22.65
CA LEU A 59 19.19 -0.33 -22.14
C LEU A 59 19.02 -1.54 -23.07
N LYS A 60 20.05 -1.83 -23.86
CA LYS A 60 20.09 -2.94 -24.82
C LYS A 60 20.21 -4.30 -24.10
#